data_AF-A0A068U543-F1
#
_entry.id   AF-A0A068U543-F1
#
_cell.length_a   1.000
_cell.length_b   1.000
_cell.length_c   1.000
_cell.angle_alpha   90.00
_cell.angle_beta   90.00
_cell.angle_gamma   90.00
#
_symmetry.space_group_name_H-M   'P 1'
#
loop_
_entity.id
_entity.type
_entity.pdbx_description
1 polymer ?
#
loop_
_entity_poly.entity_id
_entity_poly.type
_entity_poly.pdbx_seq_one_letter_code
_entity_poly.pdbx_strand_id
1 'polypeptide(L)'
;MDLPNHHVVAATPPTEAAVATTTAGASPDTDVPLRSPSPSKVSEILHLIQSDDLQQKVEAAREIRRLAKTSQRYRRHFSDAVKPLVQMLLYANSVEANEAALLALLNLAVKDETNKISIIDAGALGPIVGFLQSDHPLQEHATAALLTLSASSVNKPIISAAGTIPLLVEILRDGCMQMKALKRAELH
;
A
#
# COMPACT_ATOMS: atom_id res chain seq x y z
N MET A 1 -41.32 19.84 79.74
CA MET A 1 -41.60 21.24 79.39
C MET A 1 -41.65 21.32 77.88
N ASP A 2 -42.86 21.45 77.37
CA ASP A 2 -43.29 22.24 76.21
C ASP A 2 -42.71 21.95 74.79
N LEU A 3 -43.56 21.27 74.01
CA LEU A 3 -44.01 21.65 72.65
C LEU A 3 -44.39 23.17 72.59
N PRO A 4 -44.60 23.85 71.43
CA PRO A 4 -45.00 23.27 70.14
C PRO A 4 -44.52 24.00 68.83
N ASN A 5 -44.80 23.33 67.70
CA ASN A 5 -45.42 23.87 66.47
C ASN A 5 -44.65 24.86 65.56
N HIS A 6 -44.83 24.88 64.23
CA HIS A 6 -46.00 24.48 63.45
C HIS A 6 -45.73 24.43 61.93
N HIS A 7 -46.56 23.64 61.24
CA HIS A 7 -47.05 23.75 59.84
C HIS A 7 -46.09 23.29 58.72
N VAL A 8 -46.22 22.12 58.06
CA VAL A 8 -47.37 21.37 57.45
C VAL A 8 -47.79 21.89 56.07
N VAL A 9 -47.96 20.92 55.13
CA VAL A 9 -48.77 20.90 53.88
C VAL A 9 -48.05 21.37 52.61
N ALA A 10 -47.56 20.49 51.72
CA ALA A 10 -48.22 19.63 50.72
C ALA A 10 -48.74 20.36 49.47
N ALA A 11 -48.30 19.95 48.27
CA ALA A 11 -49.08 19.94 47.03
C ALA A 11 -48.30 19.25 45.89
N THR A 12 -49.00 18.35 45.20
CA THR A 12 -48.69 17.54 44.02
C THR A 12 -48.67 18.36 42.70
N PRO A 13 -48.30 17.76 41.53
CA PRO A 13 -47.92 18.48 40.30
C PRO A 13 -49.13 18.77 39.38
N PRO A 14 -48.90 19.43 38.24
CA PRO A 14 -49.42 18.86 37.01
C PRO A 14 -48.52 18.98 35.76
N THR A 15 -48.96 18.14 34.81
CA THR A 15 -48.66 17.81 33.41
C THR A 15 -48.63 18.97 32.40
N GLU A 16 -48.19 18.59 31.18
CA GLU A 16 -48.39 19.19 29.85
C GLU A 16 -47.27 20.11 29.34
N ALA A 17 -46.91 20.17 28.06
CA ALA A 17 -47.06 19.37 26.85
C ALA A 17 -46.66 20.35 25.74
N ALA A 18 -45.81 19.96 24.80
CA ALA A 18 -45.73 20.49 23.43
C ALA A 18 -44.41 20.03 22.78
N VAL A 19 -44.29 19.67 21.51
CA VAL A 19 -45.15 19.20 20.41
C VAL A 19 -44.18 19.14 19.22
N ALA A 20 -44.29 18.06 18.43
CA ALA A 20 -43.87 17.90 17.01
C ALA A 20 -42.42 18.25 16.62
N THR A 21 -41.72 17.44 15.81
CA THR A 21 -42.13 17.21 14.41
C THR A 21 -41.43 15.98 13.83
N THR A 22 -42.25 15.04 13.37
CA THR A 22 -42.15 14.26 12.12
C THR A 22 -40.94 14.53 11.22
N THR A 23 -40.23 13.48 10.78
CA THR A 23 -40.20 13.09 9.36
C THR A 23 -39.44 11.77 9.20
N ALA A 24 -40.12 10.83 8.55
CA ALA A 24 -39.63 9.55 8.09
C ALA A 24 -38.53 9.71 7.04
N GLY A 25 -37.54 8.83 7.08
CA GLY A 25 -36.48 8.75 6.08
C GLY A 25 -35.68 7.46 6.24
N ALA A 26 -36.34 6.33 6.01
CA ALA A 26 -35.64 5.08 5.78
C ALA A 26 -34.93 5.18 4.42
N SER A 27 -33.60 5.19 4.45
CA SER A 27 -32.76 4.73 3.33
C SER A 27 -31.43 4.24 3.92
N PRO A 28 -30.96 3.06 3.51
CA PRO A 28 -29.69 2.52 3.97
C PRO A 28 -28.61 3.19 3.15
N ASP A 29 -28.02 4.26 3.66
CA ASP A 29 -26.71 4.65 3.19
C ASP A 29 -25.77 3.52 3.59
N THR A 30 -25.40 2.73 2.59
CA THR A 30 -24.27 1.81 2.61
C THR A 30 -23.02 2.65 2.84
N ASP A 31 -22.83 3.06 4.08
CA ASP A 31 -21.54 3.41 4.62
C ASP A 31 -20.77 2.10 4.60
N VAL A 32 -20.11 1.81 3.46
CA VAL A 32 -19.16 0.70 3.36
C VAL A 32 -18.05 1.08 4.33
N PRO A 33 -17.97 0.50 5.53
CA PRO A 33 -16.91 0.86 6.45
C PRO A 33 -15.64 0.39 5.76
N LEU A 34 -14.63 1.25 5.69
CA LEU A 34 -13.25 0.91 5.38
C LEU A 34 -12.83 -0.24 6.32
N ARG A 35 -13.14 -1.47 5.91
CA ARG A 35 -12.97 -2.65 6.74
C ARG A 35 -11.49 -2.88 6.84
N SER A 36 -10.94 -2.58 8.01
CA SER A 36 -9.68 -3.18 8.43
C SER A 36 -9.79 -4.68 8.11
N PRO A 37 -8.91 -5.25 7.26
CA PRO A 37 -8.89 -6.65 7.00
C PRO A 37 -8.71 -7.32 8.36
N SER A 38 -9.57 -8.31 8.60
CA SER A 38 -9.38 -9.20 9.73
C SER A 38 -7.97 -9.81 9.62
N PRO A 39 -7.30 -10.10 10.75
CA PRO A 39 -6.01 -10.80 10.74
C PRO A 39 -6.05 -12.07 9.85
N SER A 40 -7.22 -12.71 9.74
CA SER A 40 -7.50 -13.82 8.83
C SER A 40 -7.16 -13.54 7.36
N LYS A 41 -7.43 -12.33 6.85
CA LYS A 41 -7.19 -12.01 5.43
C LYS A 41 -5.70 -11.85 5.12
N VAL A 42 -4.94 -11.28 6.05
CA VAL A 42 -3.47 -11.18 5.92
C VAL A 42 -2.86 -12.58 5.87
N SER A 43 -3.26 -13.46 6.80
CA SER A 43 -2.77 -14.85 6.84
C SER A 43 -3.12 -15.64 5.57
N GLU A 44 -4.34 -15.46 5.04
CA GLU A 44 -4.76 -16.07 3.78
C GLU A 44 -3.85 -15.64 2.61
N ILE A 45 -3.59 -14.34 2.47
CA ILE A 45 -2.73 -13.80 1.41
C ILE A 45 -1.30 -14.30 1.55
N LEU A 46 -0.76 -14.36 2.78
CA LEU A 46 0.56 -14.91 3.05
C LEU A 46 0.67 -16.41 2.74
N HIS A 47 -0.43 -17.15 2.87
CA HIS A 47 -0.46 -18.54 2.43
C HIS A 47 -0.48 -18.64 0.89
N LEU A 48 -1.29 -17.83 0.21
CA LEU A 48 -1.38 -17.84 -1.25
C LEU A 48 -0.07 -17.46 -1.95
N ILE A 49 0.70 -16.50 -1.41
CA ILE A 49 1.99 -16.11 -2.00
C ILE A 49 3.06 -17.21 -1.86
N GLN A 50 2.85 -18.17 -0.96
CA GLN A 50 3.71 -19.34 -0.77
C GLN A 50 3.25 -20.57 -1.57
N SER A 51 2.13 -20.48 -2.29
CA SER A 51 1.65 -21.58 -3.13
C SER A 51 2.61 -21.90 -4.28
N ASP A 52 2.55 -23.13 -4.79
CA ASP A 52 3.28 -23.55 -6.00
C ASP A 52 2.59 -23.07 -7.29
N ASP A 53 1.33 -22.63 -7.19
CA ASP A 53 0.56 -22.14 -8.32
C ASP A 53 0.91 -20.67 -8.61
N LEU A 54 1.54 -20.42 -9.76
CA LEU A 54 1.95 -19.08 -10.15
C LEU A 54 0.76 -18.11 -10.19
N GLN A 55 -0.44 -18.57 -10.58
CA GLN A 55 -1.60 -17.69 -10.66
C GLN A 55 -2.08 -17.23 -9.28
N GLN A 56 -2.07 -18.13 -8.29
CA GLN A 56 -2.34 -17.77 -6.89
C GLN A 56 -1.31 -16.78 -6.35
N LYS A 57 -0.02 -16.96 -6.70
CA LYS A 57 1.03 -16.00 -6.31
C LYS A 57 0.81 -14.63 -6.93
N VAL A 58 0.42 -14.56 -8.20
CA VAL A 58 0.11 -13.30 -8.90
C VAL A 58 -1.05 -12.58 -8.22
N GLU A 59 -2.13 -13.30 -7.90
CA GLU A 59 -3.28 -12.71 -7.21
C GLU A 59 -2.93 -12.23 -5.81
N ALA A 60 -2.17 -13.01 -5.05
CA ALA A 60 -1.66 -12.61 -3.75
C ALA A 60 -0.79 -11.34 -3.84
N ALA A 61 0.11 -11.26 -4.82
CA ALA A 61 0.95 -10.09 -5.05
C ALA A 61 0.12 -8.82 -5.35
N ARG A 62 -0.94 -8.94 -6.16
CA ARG A 62 -1.87 -7.83 -6.45
C ARG A 62 -2.58 -7.34 -5.18
N GLU A 63 -3.00 -8.26 -4.33
CA GLU A 63 -3.69 -7.90 -3.09
C GLU A 63 -2.73 -7.29 -2.05
N ILE A 64 -1.51 -7.82 -1.93
CA ILE A 64 -0.43 -7.22 -1.13
C ILE A 64 -0.17 -5.79 -1.60
N ARG A 65 0.02 -5.58 -2.91
CA ARG A 65 0.21 -4.26 -3.50
C ARG A 65 -0.92 -3.31 -3.11
N ARG A 66 -2.17 -3.74 -3.25
CA ARG A 66 -3.37 -2.95 -2.96
C ARG A 66 -3.40 -2.52 -1.49
N LEU A 67 -3.18 -3.46 -0.57
CA LEU A 67 -3.21 -3.20 0.87
C LEU A 67 -2.01 -2.35 1.31
N ALA A 68 -0.79 -2.67 0.88
CA ALA A 68 0.44 -1.93 1.22
C ALA A 68 0.41 -0.46 0.76
N LYS A 69 -0.35 -0.15 -0.30
CA LYS A 69 -0.59 1.24 -0.75
C LYS A 69 -1.31 2.08 0.31
N THR A 70 -2.23 1.47 1.05
CA THR A 70 -3.17 2.19 1.94
C THR A 70 -2.62 2.44 3.35
N SER A 71 -1.74 1.58 3.87
CA SER A 71 -1.30 1.67 5.26
C SER A 71 0.09 1.11 5.49
N GLN A 72 0.89 1.82 6.31
CA GLN A 72 2.17 1.31 6.82
C GLN A 72 2.00 0.03 7.66
N ARG A 73 0.85 -0.15 8.33
CA ARG A 73 0.58 -1.36 9.11
C ARG A 73 0.58 -2.61 8.22
N TYR A 74 0.03 -2.53 7.01
CA TYR A 74 0.09 -3.66 6.06
C TYR A 74 1.50 -3.91 5.54
N ARG A 75 2.31 -2.87 5.37
CA ARG A 75 3.71 -3.06 4.94
C ARG A 75 4.48 -3.92 5.92
N ARG A 76 4.25 -3.73 7.22
CA ARG A 76 4.84 -4.57 8.28
C ARG A 76 4.23 -5.97 8.33
N HIS A 77 2.91 -6.10 8.18
CA HIS A 77 2.23 -7.40 8.19
C HIS A 77 2.59 -8.28 6.99
N PHE A 78 2.99 -7.69 5.87
CA PHE A 78 3.41 -8.41 4.67
C PHE A 78 4.93 -8.44 4.49
N SER A 79 5.72 -8.12 5.52
CA SER A 79 7.18 -8.23 5.44
C SER A 79 7.64 -9.65 5.08
N ASP A 80 6.93 -10.68 5.54
CA ASP A 80 7.23 -12.09 5.21
C ASP A 80 6.97 -12.45 3.74
N ALA A 81 6.21 -11.62 3.01
CA ALA A 81 5.98 -11.81 1.58
C ALA A 81 7.15 -11.33 0.71
N VAL A 82 8.10 -10.55 1.27
CA VAL A 82 9.23 -10.00 0.49
C VAL A 82 10.01 -11.10 -0.21
N LYS A 83 10.42 -12.15 0.50
CA LYS A 83 11.21 -13.24 -0.09
C LYS A 83 10.45 -14.00 -1.18
N PRO A 84 9.19 -14.45 -0.98
CA PRO A 84 8.36 -15.03 -2.05
C PRO A 84 8.20 -14.12 -3.28
N LEU A 85 8.00 -12.82 -3.08
CA LEU A 85 7.87 -11.85 -4.18
C LEU A 85 9.18 -11.70 -4.97
N VAL A 86 10.33 -11.67 -4.29
CA VAL A 86 11.63 -11.63 -4.96
C VAL A 86 11.91 -12.92 -5.72
N GLN A 87 11.51 -14.08 -5.18
CA GLN A 87 11.58 -15.35 -5.91
C GLN A 87 10.72 -15.34 -7.19
N MET A 88 9.57 -14.64 -7.20
CA MET A 88 8.82 -14.45 -8.45
C MET A 88 9.64 -13.71 -9.50
N LEU A 89 10.32 -12.61 -9.12
CA LEU A 89 11.20 -11.87 -10.04
C LEU A 89 12.33 -12.72 -10.62
N LEU A 90 12.83 -13.68 -9.83
CA LEU A 90 13.97 -14.53 -10.20
C LEU A 90 13.56 -15.72 -11.08
N TYR A 91 12.36 -16.28 -10.90
CA TYR A 91 12.03 -17.61 -11.42
C TYR A 91 10.71 -17.73 -12.19
N ALA A 92 9.81 -16.73 -12.13
CA ALA A 92 8.47 -16.88 -12.73
C ALA A 92 8.47 -16.88 -14.27
N ASN A 93 9.53 -16.35 -14.91
CA ASN A 93 9.65 -16.23 -16.37
C ASN A 93 8.40 -15.65 -17.06
N SER A 94 7.67 -14.77 -16.38
CA SER A 94 6.44 -14.14 -16.86
C SER A 94 6.46 -12.65 -16.55
N VAL A 95 6.20 -11.82 -17.56
CA VAL A 95 6.14 -10.36 -17.40
C VAL A 95 5.02 -9.98 -16.43
N GLU A 96 3.86 -10.63 -16.50
CA GLU A 96 2.73 -10.38 -15.59
C GLU A 96 3.11 -10.68 -14.13
N ALA A 97 3.79 -11.81 -13.89
CA ALA A 97 4.21 -12.18 -12.54
C ALA A 97 5.30 -11.25 -12.01
N ASN A 98 6.26 -10.88 -12.86
CA ASN A 98 7.32 -9.94 -12.52
C ASN A 98 6.74 -8.55 -12.21
N GLU A 99 5.77 -8.08 -13.00
CA GLU A 99 5.10 -6.81 -12.77
C GLU A 99 4.34 -6.80 -11.43
N ALA A 100 3.52 -7.84 -11.19
CA ALA A 100 2.74 -7.96 -9.97
C ALA A 100 3.65 -7.97 -8.73
N ALA A 101 4.74 -8.75 -8.78
CA ALA A 101 5.72 -8.81 -7.71
C ALA A 101 6.46 -7.49 -7.51
N LEU A 102 6.97 -6.88 -8.59
CA LEU A 102 7.73 -5.63 -8.52
C LEU A 102 6.90 -4.48 -7.95
N LEU A 103 5.64 -4.36 -8.37
CA LEU A 103 4.71 -3.36 -7.85
C LEU A 103 4.34 -3.60 -6.39
N ALA A 104 4.19 -4.86 -5.97
CA ALA A 104 3.96 -5.20 -4.57
C ALA A 104 5.16 -4.80 -3.70
N LEU A 105 6.38 -5.17 -4.13
CA LEU A 105 7.63 -4.82 -3.46
C LEU A 105 7.82 -3.30 -3.35
N LEU A 106 7.53 -2.56 -4.42
CA LEU A 106 7.55 -1.09 -4.42
C LEU A 106 6.68 -0.54 -3.30
N ASN A 107 5.43 -0.98 -3.20
CA ASN A 107 4.50 -0.50 -2.18
C ASN A 107 4.88 -0.95 -0.76
N LEU A 108 5.52 -2.11 -0.60
CA LEU A 108 6.06 -2.56 0.69
C LEU A 108 7.26 -1.73 1.14
N ALA A 109 8.08 -1.24 0.21
CA ALA A 109 9.30 -0.48 0.48
C ALA A 109 9.04 0.99 0.84
N VAL A 110 7.95 1.59 0.37
CA VAL A 110 7.65 3.01 0.60
C VAL A 110 7.63 3.31 2.09
N LYS A 111 8.51 4.23 2.53
CA LYS A 111 8.64 4.68 3.93
C LYS A 111 8.82 3.55 4.96
N ASP A 112 9.31 2.39 4.53
CA ASP A 112 9.59 1.26 5.40
C ASP A 112 11.05 0.82 5.21
N GLU A 113 11.88 1.02 6.23
CA GLU A 113 13.32 0.78 6.09
C GLU A 113 13.68 -0.69 6.13
N THR A 114 13.03 -1.45 7.02
CA THR A 114 13.20 -2.90 7.13
C THR A 114 12.85 -3.60 5.83
N ASN A 115 11.73 -3.23 5.20
CA ASN A 115 11.36 -3.83 3.91
C ASN A 115 12.32 -3.45 2.80
N LYS A 116 12.82 -2.20 2.73
CA LYS A 116 13.82 -1.82 1.72
C LYS A 116 15.07 -2.70 1.82
N ILE A 117 15.59 -2.89 3.02
CA ILE A 117 16.80 -3.70 3.25
C ILE A 117 16.52 -5.16 2.87
N SER A 118 15.42 -5.72 3.38
CA SER A 118 15.02 -7.11 3.12
C SER A 118 14.86 -7.41 1.62
N ILE A 119 14.39 -6.45 0.81
CA ILE A 119 14.26 -6.61 -0.64
C ILE A 119 15.63 -6.79 -1.32
N ILE A 120 16.63 -5.99 -0.93
CA ILE A 120 17.98 -6.11 -1.49
C ILE A 120 18.66 -7.38 -0.99
N ASP A 121 18.54 -7.69 0.31
CA ASP A 121 19.10 -8.90 0.91
C ASP A 121 18.51 -10.19 0.31
N ALA A 122 17.23 -10.16 -0.09
CA ALA A 122 16.57 -11.27 -0.77
C ALA A 122 17.02 -11.44 -2.24
N GLY A 123 17.84 -10.53 -2.79
CA GLY A 123 18.42 -10.64 -4.11
C GLY A 123 17.67 -9.94 -5.23
N ALA A 124 16.80 -8.97 -4.92
CA ALA A 124 15.99 -8.29 -5.94
C ALA A 124 16.80 -7.40 -6.91
N LEU A 125 18.02 -6.99 -6.53
CA LEU A 125 18.80 -6.01 -7.30
C LEU A 125 19.11 -6.49 -8.71
N GLY A 126 19.50 -7.75 -8.89
CA GLY A 126 19.82 -8.33 -10.21
C GLY A 126 18.65 -8.23 -11.20
N PRO A 127 17.47 -8.79 -10.87
CA PRO A 127 16.27 -8.66 -11.70
C PRO A 127 15.87 -7.21 -11.97
N ILE A 128 15.87 -6.34 -10.95
CA ILE A 128 15.50 -4.93 -11.11
C ILE A 128 16.43 -4.24 -12.09
N VAL A 129 17.75 -4.46 -12.01
CA VAL A 129 18.71 -3.88 -12.96
C VAL A 129 18.52 -4.46 -14.36
N GLY A 130 18.23 -5.75 -14.48
CA GLY A 130 17.89 -6.38 -15.76
C GLY A 130 16.68 -5.73 -16.44
N PHE A 131 15.69 -5.30 -15.66
CA PHE A 131 14.50 -4.62 -16.17
C PHE A 131 14.73 -3.15 -16.56
N LEU A 132 15.89 -2.55 -16.27
CA LEU A 132 16.19 -1.15 -16.63
C LEU A 132 16.58 -0.95 -18.11
N GLN A 133 16.69 -2.02 -18.88
CA GLN A 133 16.95 -1.94 -20.33
C GLN A 133 15.87 -1.13 -21.05
N SER A 134 16.27 -0.35 -22.07
CA SER A 134 15.45 0.66 -22.78
C SER A 134 14.11 0.16 -23.32
N ASP A 135 14.01 -1.14 -23.60
CA ASP A 135 12.85 -1.73 -24.26
C ASP A 135 12.07 -2.71 -23.36
N HIS A 136 12.44 -2.81 -22.09
CA HIS A 136 11.76 -3.73 -21.18
C HIS A 136 10.42 -3.15 -20.72
N PRO A 137 9.30 -3.90 -20.77
CA PRO A 137 7.97 -3.39 -20.41
C PRO A 137 7.86 -2.93 -18.96
N LEU A 138 8.78 -3.38 -18.10
CA LEU A 138 8.83 -3.01 -16.68
C LEU A 138 9.84 -1.91 -16.36
N GLN A 139 10.44 -1.24 -17.36
CA GLN A 139 11.50 -0.26 -17.13
C GLN A 139 11.09 0.87 -16.18
N GLU A 140 9.90 1.44 -16.36
CA GLU A 140 9.40 2.51 -15.50
C GLU A 140 9.21 2.02 -14.04
N HIS A 141 8.62 0.84 -13.88
CA HIS A 141 8.41 0.20 -12.58
C HIS A 141 9.74 -0.13 -11.89
N ALA A 142 10.72 -0.62 -12.64
CA ALA A 142 12.05 -0.93 -12.15
C ALA A 142 12.82 0.33 -11.73
N THR A 143 12.68 1.40 -12.51
CA THR A 143 13.23 2.72 -12.18
C THR A 143 12.64 3.24 -10.86
N ALA A 144 11.31 3.19 -10.71
CA ALA A 144 10.64 3.62 -9.49
C ALA A 144 11.03 2.76 -8.27
N ALA A 145 11.17 1.43 -8.45
CA ALA A 145 11.63 0.52 -7.41
C ALA A 145 13.06 0.85 -6.99
N LEU A 146 13.99 1.04 -7.94
CA LEU A 146 15.37 1.33 -7.64
C LEU A 146 15.52 2.68 -6.92
N LEU A 147 14.80 3.71 -7.36
CA LEU A 147 14.76 5.01 -6.68
C LEU A 147 14.25 4.87 -5.24
N THR A 148 13.16 4.11 -5.04
CA THR A 148 12.58 3.87 -3.71
C THR A 148 13.55 3.12 -2.80
N LEU A 149 14.23 2.08 -3.30
CA LEU A 149 15.19 1.29 -2.54
C LEU A 149 16.45 2.09 -2.21
N SER A 150 16.91 2.96 -3.12
CA SER A 150 18.09 3.83 -2.93
C SER A 150 17.91 4.94 -1.89
N ALA A 151 16.66 5.19 -1.46
CA ALA A 151 16.38 6.10 -0.37
C ALA A 151 16.85 5.57 1.00
N SER A 152 17.11 4.26 1.12
CA SER A 152 17.76 3.66 2.28
C SER A 152 19.24 4.03 2.32
N SER A 153 19.76 4.45 3.48
CA SER A 153 21.19 4.66 3.67
C SER A 153 22.00 3.37 3.58
N VAL A 154 21.39 2.22 3.87
CA VAL A 154 22.00 0.88 3.81
C VAL A 154 22.08 0.39 2.37
N ASN A 155 20.99 0.52 1.61
CA ASN A 155 20.96 0.02 0.23
C ASN A 155 21.68 0.92 -0.77
N LYS A 156 21.73 2.23 -0.52
CA LYS A 156 22.34 3.21 -1.42
C LYS A 156 23.75 2.83 -1.89
N PRO A 157 24.72 2.49 -1.00
CA PRO A 157 26.05 2.07 -1.45
C PRO A 157 26.00 0.80 -2.31
N ILE A 158 25.18 -0.19 -1.96
CA ILE A 158 25.03 -1.45 -2.70
C ILE A 158 24.50 -1.19 -4.12
N ILE A 159 23.44 -0.39 -4.23
CA ILE A 159 22.83 -0.02 -5.51
C ILE A 159 23.80 0.80 -6.38
N SER A 160 24.57 1.71 -5.76
CA SER A 160 25.56 2.51 -6.48
C SER A 160 26.71 1.66 -7.03
N ALA A 161 27.16 0.65 -6.28
CA ALA A 161 28.21 -0.26 -6.70
C ALA A 161 27.77 -1.19 -7.85
N ALA A 162 26.47 -1.41 -8.01
CA ALA A 162 25.91 -2.20 -9.12
C ALA A 162 25.87 -1.45 -10.46
N GLY A 163 26.48 -0.26 -10.57
CA GLY A 163 26.59 0.47 -11.84
C GLY A 163 25.27 1.04 -12.36
N THR A 164 24.31 1.28 -11.48
CA THR A 164 22.95 1.73 -11.85
C THR A 164 22.85 3.23 -12.15
N ILE A 165 23.80 4.02 -11.66
CA ILE A 165 23.76 5.49 -11.80
C ILE A 165 23.75 5.95 -13.27
N PRO A 166 24.63 5.46 -14.17
CA PRO A 166 24.59 5.84 -15.57
C PRO A 166 23.26 5.50 -16.26
N LEU A 167 22.71 4.31 -15.98
CA LEU A 167 21.41 3.88 -16.52
C LEU A 167 20.27 4.81 -16.09
N LEU A 168 20.23 5.18 -14.80
CA LEU A 168 19.22 6.11 -14.29
C LEU A 168 19.34 7.50 -14.93
N VAL A 169 20.57 8.00 -15.14
CA VAL A 169 20.80 9.30 -15.78
C VAL A 169 20.29 9.28 -17.23
N GLU A 170 20.54 8.19 -17.96
CA GLU A 170 20.06 8.01 -19.34
C GLU A 170 18.53 7.99 -19.41
N ILE A 171 17.88 7.16 -18.58
CA ILE A 171 16.41 7.06 -18.51
C ILE A 171 15.77 8.42 -18.19
N LEU A 172 16.33 9.15 -17.22
CA LEU A 172 15.82 10.48 -16.85
C LEU A 172 16.02 11.52 -17.97
N ARG A 173 17.11 11.42 -18.74
CA ARG A 173 17.35 12.30 -19.89
C ARG A 173 16.32 12.03 -20.98
N ASP A 174 16.06 10.78 -21.30
CA ASP A 174 15.14 10.39 -22.38
C ASP A 174 13.68 10.70 -22.03
N GLY A 175 13.25 10.39 -20.80
CA GLY A 175 11.92 10.77 -20.30
C GLY A 175 11.72 12.29 -20.24
N CYS A 176 12.77 13.05 -19.90
CA CYS A 176 12.72 14.52 -19.95
C CYS A 176 12.54 15.04 -21.39
N MET A 177 13.17 14.40 -22.39
CA MET A 177 13.01 14.79 -23.79
C MET A 177 11.63 14.43 -24.33
N GLN A 178 11.09 13.26 -23.99
CA GLN A 178 9.73 12.85 -24.36
C GLN A 178 8.67 13.80 -23.77
N MET A 179 8.77 14.14 -22.49
CA MET A 179 7.86 15.08 -21.83
C MET A 179 7.92 16.48 -22.47
N LYS A 180 9.11 16.95 -22.86
CA LYS A 180 9.27 18.22 -23.58
C LYS A 180 8.69 18.18 -25.00
N ALA A 181 8.81 17.05 -25.70
CA ALA A 181 8.28 16.87 -27.05
C ALA A 181 6.74 16.81 -27.03
N LEU A 182 6.14 16.06 -26.11
CA LEU A 182 4.68 15.99 -25.90
C LEU A 182 4.11 17.37 -25.58
N LYS A 183 4.74 18.11 -24.66
CA LYS A 183 4.29 19.47 -24.30
C LYS A 183 4.39 20.48 -25.45
N ARG A 184 5.27 20.23 -26.43
CA ARG A 184 5.37 21.04 -27.66
C ARG A 184 4.32 20.65 -28.70
N ALA A 185 3.94 19.37 -28.77
CA ALA A 185 2.90 18.90 -29.66
C ALA A 185 1.50 19.34 -29.23
N GLU A 186 1.25 19.52 -27.93
CA GLU A 186 -0.02 20.04 -27.40
C GLU A 186 -0.21 21.56 -27.57
N LEU A 187 0.80 22.27 -28.07
CA LEU A 187 0.79 23.73 -28.28
C LEU A 187 0.62 24.15 -29.76
N HIS A 188 0.31 23.22 -30.66
CA HIS A 188 0.04 23.45 -32.08
C HIS A 188 -1.29 22.82 -32.51
#